data_AF-A0A832T5F5-F1
#
_entry.id   AF-A0A832T5F5-F1
#
_cell.length_a   1.000
_cell.length_b   1.000
_cell.length_c   1.000
_cell.angle_alpha   90.00
_cell.angle_beta   90.00
_cell.angle_gamma   90.00
#
_symmetry.space_group_name_H-M   'P 1'
#
loop_
_entity.id
_entity.type
_entity.pdbx_description
1 polymer ?
#
loop_
_entity_poly.entity_id
_entity_poly.type
_entity_poly.pdbx_seq_one_letter_code
_entity_poly.pdbx_strand_id
1 'polypeptide(L)'
;MKVTFKKNRFTKVTIELPDYALKLCHELGFSVEEILREIFIKGNTEFEGHSEDEIKELEKKINEVEKRLYELEGSWSSLRFKLFQISSDNRNLAIQISGLIAENRRLRRMLNLPERNFEYVEEIIKYYLNIDSRKEQKVRFLD
;
A
#
# COMPACT_ATOMS: atom_id res chain seq x y z
N MET A 1 31.60 -25.40 -13.62
CA MET A 1 30.64 -26.24 -12.82
C MET A 1 29.76 -27.09 -13.73
N LYS A 2 29.37 -28.31 -13.32
CA LYS A 2 28.43 -29.19 -14.06
C LYS A 2 27.00 -28.93 -13.61
N VAL A 3 26.14 -28.44 -14.51
CA VAL A 3 24.70 -28.27 -14.23
C VAL A 3 23.93 -29.33 -14.99
N THR A 4 23.10 -30.11 -14.28
CA THR A 4 22.33 -31.22 -14.87
C THR A 4 20.85 -30.90 -14.84
N PHE A 5 20.24 -30.79 -16.01
CA PHE A 5 18.81 -30.56 -16.20
C PHE A 5 18.10 -31.87 -16.52
N LYS A 6 16.91 -32.10 -15.95
CA LYS A 6 16.03 -33.20 -16.35
C LYS A 6 14.99 -32.65 -17.33
N LYS A 7 15.04 -33.08 -18.59
CA LYS A 7 14.02 -32.72 -19.59
C LYS A 7 12.77 -33.61 -19.47
N ASN A 8 12.96 -34.90 -19.19
CA ASN A 8 11.91 -35.91 -18.93
C ASN A 8 12.46 -37.01 -18.00
N ARG A 9 11.62 -37.95 -17.56
CA ARG A 9 11.98 -39.07 -16.65
C ARG A 9 13.20 -39.90 -17.13
N PHE A 10 13.47 -39.90 -18.44
CA PHE A 10 14.53 -40.67 -19.10
C PHE A 10 15.66 -39.84 -19.71
N THR A 11 15.56 -38.50 -19.69
CA THR A 11 16.51 -37.64 -20.42
C THR A 11 17.09 -36.59 -19.48
N LYS A 12 18.39 -36.72 -19.20
CA LYS A 12 19.20 -35.75 -18.46
C LYS A 12 20.13 -35.05 -19.43
N VAL A 13 20.17 -33.73 -19.41
CA VAL A 13 21.12 -32.92 -20.17
C VAL A 13 22.10 -32.33 -19.18
N THR A 14 23.37 -32.67 -19.32
CA THR A 14 24.46 -32.11 -18.49
C THR A 14 25.21 -31.09 -19.32
N ILE A 15 25.33 -29.88 -18.80
CA ILE A 15 26.04 -28.78 -19.44
C ILE A 15 27.20 -28.38 -18.54
N GLU A 16 28.38 -28.33 -19.13
CA GLU A 16 29.56 -27.79 -18.47
C GLU A 16 29.61 -26.29 -18.72
N LEU A 17 29.45 -25.52 -17.65
CA LEU A 17 29.57 -24.06 -17.71
C LEU A 17 30.99 -23.66 -17.31
N PRO A 18 31.64 -22.78 -18.11
CA PRO A 18 32.93 -22.22 -17.75
C PRO A 18 32.80 -21.31 -16.53
N ASP A 19 33.85 -21.26 -15.71
CA ASP A 19 33.81 -20.58 -14.40
C ASP A 19 33.57 -19.06 -14.52
N TYR A 20 33.94 -18.44 -15.64
CA TYR A 20 33.64 -17.03 -15.89
C TYR A 20 32.13 -16.76 -15.97
N ALA A 21 31.36 -17.68 -16.58
CA ALA A 21 29.91 -17.50 -16.74
C ALA A 21 29.21 -17.58 -15.39
N LEU A 22 29.69 -18.45 -14.50
CA LEU A 22 29.16 -18.60 -13.15
C LEU A 22 29.45 -17.35 -12.30
N LYS A 23 30.66 -16.79 -12.42
CA LYS A 23 31.01 -15.53 -11.75
C LYS A 23 30.09 -14.39 -12.21
N LEU A 24 29.87 -14.26 -13.51
CA LEU A 24 28.99 -13.23 -14.07
C LEU A 24 27.54 -13.36 -13.56
N CYS A 25 27.02 -14.58 -13.46
CA CYS A 25 25.68 -14.82 -12.92
C CYS A 25 25.58 -14.38 -11.45
N HIS A 26 26.60 -14.69 -10.65
CA HIS A 26 26.65 -14.28 -9.23
C HIS A 26 26.79 -12.77 -9.06
N GLU A 27 27.63 -12.11 -9.85
CA GLU A 27 27.83 -10.65 -9.79
C GLU A 27 26.58 -9.88 -10.19
N LEU A 28 25.82 -10.39 -11.16
CA LEU A 28 24.58 -9.78 -11.65
C LEU A 28 23.33 -10.24 -10.89
N GLY A 29 23.46 -11.14 -9.90
CA GLY A 29 22.35 -11.62 -9.08
C GLY A 29 21.37 -12.56 -9.79
N PHE A 30 21.73 -13.11 -10.96
CA PHE A 30 20.88 -14.01 -11.72
C PHE A 30 21.11 -15.48 -11.35
N SER A 31 20.01 -16.25 -11.34
CA SER A 31 20.10 -17.70 -11.22
C SER A 31 20.61 -18.32 -12.52
N VAL A 32 21.63 -19.18 -12.42
CA VAL A 32 22.17 -19.95 -13.55
C VAL A 32 21.09 -20.79 -14.22
N GLU A 33 20.14 -21.34 -13.45
CA GLU A 33 19.03 -22.11 -14.03
C GLU A 33 18.09 -21.24 -14.86
N GLU A 34 17.87 -20.00 -14.45
CA GLU A 34 16.93 -19.07 -15.06
C GLU A 34 17.48 -18.55 -16.39
N ILE A 35 18.77 -18.16 -16.40
CA ILE A 35 19.49 -17.80 -17.63
C ILE A 35 19.47 -18.95 -18.64
N LEU A 36 19.77 -20.17 -18.17
CA LEU A 36 19.78 -21.32 -19.07
C LEU A 36 18.38 -21.69 -19.58
N ARG A 37 17.33 -21.50 -18.77
CA ARG A 37 15.95 -21.65 -19.25
C ARG A 37 15.62 -20.62 -20.33
N GLU A 38 15.98 -19.35 -20.15
CA GLU A 38 15.75 -18.31 -21.15
C GLU A 38 16.46 -18.64 -22.48
N ILE A 39 17.74 -19.01 -22.43
CA ILE A 39 18.54 -19.36 -23.61
C ILE A 39 17.98 -20.61 -24.31
N PHE A 40 17.74 -21.71 -23.56
CA PHE A 40 17.40 -23.01 -24.16
C PHE A 40 15.92 -23.21 -24.47
N ILE A 41 15.00 -22.55 -23.74
CA ILE A 41 13.55 -22.72 -23.93
C ILE A 41 13.02 -21.72 -24.93
N LYS A 42 13.44 -20.45 -24.85
CA LYS A 42 12.94 -19.41 -25.75
C LYS A 42 13.75 -19.28 -27.03
N GLY A 43 14.95 -19.87 -27.08
CA GLY A 43 15.82 -19.75 -28.26
C GLY A 43 16.30 -18.32 -28.49
N ASN A 44 16.17 -17.43 -27.49
CA ASN A 44 16.67 -16.07 -27.54
C ASN A 44 18.21 -16.10 -27.41
N THR A 45 18.88 -16.33 -28.54
CA THR A 45 20.30 -16.06 -28.70
C THR A 45 20.56 -14.60 -29.09
N GLU A 46 19.51 -13.92 -29.54
CA GLU A 46 19.49 -12.47 -29.73
C GLU A 46 19.14 -11.85 -28.38
N PHE A 47 20.17 -11.63 -27.55
CA PHE A 47 20.06 -10.59 -26.55
C PHE A 47 19.95 -9.29 -27.34
N GLU A 48 18.76 -8.67 -27.36
CA GLU A 48 18.66 -7.27 -27.79
C GLU A 48 19.74 -6.53 -27.00
N GLY A 49 20.79 -6.12 -27.70
CA GLY A 49 21.93 -5.45 -27.09
C GLY A 49 21.47 -4.07 -26.68
N HIS A 50 20.83 -3.98 -25.51
CA HIS A 50 20.51 -2.71 -24.92
C HIS A 50 21.80 -1.95 -24.78
N SER A 51 21.85 -0.79 -25.43
CA SER A 51 23.00 0.08 -25.30
C SER A 51 23.18 0.44 -23.83
N GLU A 52 24.42 0.63 -23.40
CA GLU A 52 24.71 1.08 -22.03
C GLU A 52 23.99 2.41 -21.72
N ASP A 53 23.68 3.19 -22.76
CA ASP A 53 22.91 4.43 -22.69
C ASP A 53 21.41 4.18 -22.40
N GLU A 54 20.80 3.16 -23.00
CA GLU A 54 19.41 2.75 -22.70
C GLU A 54 19.25 2.32 -21.23
N ILE A 55 20.22 1.54 -20.73
CA ILE A 55 20.23 1.09 -19.33
C ILE A 55 20.37 2.31 -18.40
N LYS A 56 21.31 3.22 -18.70
CA LYS A 56 21.48 4.47 -17.93
C LYS A 56 20.24 5.35 -17.96
N GLU A 57 19.50 5.40 -19.07
CA GLU A 57 18.27 6.17 -19.15
C GLU A 57 17.15 5.55 -18.30
N LEU A 58 17.04 4.23 -18.30
CA LEU A 58 16.11 3.49 -17.42
C LEU A 58 16.45 3.70 -15.94
N GLU A 59 17.72 3.61 -15.55
CA GLU A 59 18.17 3.88 -14.18
C GLU A 59 17.82 5.31 -13.73
N LYS A 60 17.95 6.31 -14.62
CA LYS A 60 17.53 7.68 -14.33
C LYS A 60 16.02 7.79 -14.11
N LYS A 61 15.22 7.14 -14.96
CA LYS A 61 13.76 7.12 -14.83
C LYS A 61 13.32 6.45 -13.52
N ILE A 62 13.94 5.32 -13.16
CA ILE A 62 13.69 4.63 -11.89
C ILE A 62 14.00 5.56 -10.72
N ASN A 63 15.19 6.18 -10.70
CA ASN A 63 15.56 7.12 -9.65
C ASN A 63 14.60 8.32 -9.54
N GLU A 64 14.10 8.83 -10.66
CA GLU A 64 13.11 9.92 -10.65
C GLU A 64 11.78 9.46 -10.05
N VAL A 65 11.31 8.26 -10.41
CA VAL A 65 10.09 7.67 -9.87
C VAL A 65 10.22 7.42 -8.37
N GLU A 66 11.36 6.90 -7.90
CA GLU A 66 11.62 6.68 -6.48
C GLU A 66 11.58 7.98 -5.68
N LYS A 67 12.17 9.06 -6.20
CA LYS A 67 12.10 10.38 -5.56
C LYS A 67 10.68 10.89 -5.44
N ARG A 68 9.90 10.80 -6.53
CA ARG A 68 8.49 11.21 -6.53
C ARG A 68 7.66 10.37 -5.57
N LEU A 69 7.91 9.07 -5.49
CA LEU A 69 7.25 8.18 -4.55
C LEU A 69 7.54 8.61 -3.11
N TYR A 70 8.80 8.89 -2.79
CA TYR A 70 9.20 9.34 -1.45
C TYR A 70 8.52 10.66 -1.04
N GLU A 71 8.47 11.63 -1.94
CA GLU A 71 7.75 12.90 -1.72
C GLU A 71 6.25 12.66 -1.49
N LEU A 72 5.66 11.77 -2.29
CA LEU A 72 4.24 11.45 -2.22
C LEU A 72 3.91 10.71 -0.92
N GLU A 73 4.72 9.74 -0.50
CA GLU A 73 4.59 9.06 0.80
C GLU A 73 4.71 10.03 1.97
N GLY A 74 5.65 10.98 1.91
CA GLY A 74 5.79 12.04 2.91
C GLY A 74 4.51 12.90 3.01
N SER A 75 3.99 13.34 1.87
CA SER A 75 2.76 14.15 1.81
C SER A 75 1.53 13.37 2.29
N TRP A 76 1.40 12.10 1.91
CA TRP A 76 0.32 11.21 2.29
C TRP A 76 0.31 10.95 3.80
N SER A 77 1.50 10.71 4.37
CA SER A 77 1.65 10.51 5.81
C SER A 77 1.22 11.74 6.62
N SER A 78 1.60 12.94 6.17
CA SER A 78 1.15 14.19 6.79
C SER A 78 -0.37 14.37 6.71
N LEU A 79 -0.97 14.09 5.54
CA LEU A 79 -2.40 14.20 5.34
C LEU A 79 -3.17 13.21 6.22
N ARG A 80 -2.71 11.96 6.30
CA ARG A 80 -3.30 10.92 7.14
C ARG A 80 -3.27 11.32 8.62
N PHE A 81 -2.17 11.89 9.09
CA PHE A 81 -2.06 12.37 10.46
C PHE A 81 -3.04 13.52 10.75
N LYS A 82 -3.13 14.51 9.86
CA LYS A 82 -4.10 15.62 9.98
C LYS A 82 -5.53 15.11 10.00
N LEU A 83 -5.88 14.18 9.11
CA LEU A 83 -7.22 13.58 9.06
C LEU A 83 -7.56 12.86 10.37
N PHE A 84 -6.62 12.11 10.93
CA PHE A 84 -6.81 11.45 12.22
C PHE A 84 -7.06 12.45 13.35
N GLN A 85 -6.27 13.54 13.41
CA GLN A 85 -6.48 14.61 14.40
C GLN A 85 -7.87 15.24 14.27
N ILE A 86 -8.27 15.65 13.07
CA ILE A 86 -9.59 16.23 12.82
C ILE A 86 -10.71 15.26 13.23
N SER A 87 -10.57 13.98 12.89
CA SER A 87 -11.55 12.97 13.29
C SER A 87 -11.63 12.80 14.80
N SER A 88 -10.49 12.86 15.50
CA SER A 88 -10.43 12.80 16.96
C SER A 88 -11.08 14.03 17.59
N ASP A 89 -10.77 15.21 17.08
CA ASP A 89 -11.33 16.48 17.56
C ASP A 89 -12.85 16.54 17.36
N ASN A 90 -13.35 16.11 16.20
CA ASN A 90 -14.79 16.02 15.94
C ASN A 90 -15.49 15.07 16.91
N ARG A 91 -14.88 13.92 17.23
CA ARG A 91 -15.42 12.99 18.23
C ARG A 91 -15.46 13.62 19.61
N ASN A 92 -14.40 14.31 20.01
CA ASN A 92 -14.34 15.03 21.29
C ASN A 92 -15.40 16.13 21.37
N LEU A 93 -15.61 16.88 20.29
CA LEU A 93 -16.64 17.90 20.19
C LEU A 93 -18.04 17.28 20.33
N ALA A 94 -18.31 16.16 19.67
CA ALA A 94 -19.59 15.46 19.79
C ALA A 94 -19.88 15.01 21.23
N ILE A 95 -18.86 14.55 21.97
CA ILE A 95 -18.97 14.22 23.40
C ILE A 95 -19.33 15.47 24.22
N GLN A 96 -18.63 16.58 23.99
CA GLN A 96 -18.87 17.83 24.73
C GLN A 96 -20.28 18.36 24.49
N ILE A 97 -20.73 18.39 23.23
CA ILE A 97 -22.09 18.85 22.88
C ILE A 97 -23.14 17.95 23.52
N SER A 98 -22.94 16.62 23.52
CA SER A 98 -23.83 15.68 24.19
C SER A 98 -23.98 15.99 25.69
N GLY A 99 -22.87 16.26 26.37
CA GLY A 99 -22.86 16.70 27.77
C GLY A 99 -23.63 18.01 27.99
N LEU A 100 -23.40 19.00 27.12
CA LEU A 100 -24.10 20.30 27.18
C LEU A 100 -25.61 20.17 26.94
N ILE A 101 -26.05 19.29 26.03
CA ILE A 101 -27.47 19.00 25.80
C ILE A 101 -28.10 18.38 27.05
N ALA A 102 -27.42 17.41 27.65
CA ALA A 102 -27.90 16.76 28.88
C ALA A 102 -28.01 17.77 30.04
N GLU A 103 -27.02 18.65 30.19
CA GLU A 103 -27.05 19.72 31.18
C GLU A 103 -28.17 20.74 30.91
N ASN A 104 -28.37 21.14 29.65
CA ASN A 104 -29.45 22.05 29.29
C ASN A 104 -30.83 21.46 29.63
N ARG A 105 -31.06 20.18 29.30
CA ARG A 105 -32.29 19.45 29.67
C ARG A 105 -32.49 19.41 31.18
N ARG A 106 -31.43 19.16 31.95
CA ARG A 106 -31.48 19.16 33.42
C ARG A 106 -31.85 20.54 33.97
N LEU A 107 -31.18 21.59 33.50
CA LEU A 107 -31.43 22.98 33.95
C LEU A 107 -32.84 23.45 33.61
N ARG A 108 -33.33 23.14 32.40
CA ARG A 108 -34.71 23.45 32.00
C ARG A 108 -35.74 22.79 32.90
N ARG A 109 -35.56 21.51 33.23
CA ARG A 109 -36.40 20.79 34.20
C ARG A 109 -36.38 21.46 35.58
N MET A 110 -35.20 21.85 36.08
CA MET A 110 -35.07 22.53 37.37
C MET A 110 -35.78 23.90 37.40
N LEU A 111 -35.82 24.60 36.27
CA LEU A 111 -36.45 25.92 36.11
C LEU A 111 -37.90 25.86 35.63
N ASN A 112 -38.51 24.67 35.50
CA ASN A 112 -39.83 24.46 34.89
C ASN A 112 -39.99 25.12 33.50
N LEU A 113 -38.92 25.14 32.72
CA LEU A 113 -38.93 25.61 31.34
C LEU A 113 -39.22 24.46 30.38
N PRO A 114 -39.89 24.70 29.23
CA PRO A 114 -40.13 23.66 28.23
C PRO A 114 -38.81 23.10 27.70
N GLU A 115 -38.79 21.81 27.34
CA GLU A 115 -37.60 21.21 26.73
C GLU A 115 -37.33 21.79 25.35
N ARG A 116 -36.05 21.82 24.95
CA ARG A 116 -35.64 22.18 23.60
C ARG A 116 -35.47 20.92 22.76
N ASN A 117 -35.86 21.04 21.49
CA ASN A 117 -35.57 20.00 20.51
C ASN A 117 -34.11 20.09 20.06
N PHE A 118 -33.37 18.99 20.21
CA PHE A 118 -31.99 18.83 19.77
C PHE A 118 -31.81 17.66 18.79
N GLU A 119 -32.88 17.11 18.24
CA GLU A 119 -32.90 15.89 17.41
C GLU A 119 -31.87 15.93 16.28
N TYR A 120 -31.84 17.02 15.49
CA TYR A 120 -30.84 17.22 14.44
C TYR A 120 -29.40 17.20 14.95
N VAL A 121 -29.15 17.81 16.11
CA VAL A 121 -27.81 17.84 16.72
C VAL A 121 -27.44 16.45 17.25
N GLU A 122 -28.40 15.73 17.81
CA GLU A 122 -28.22 14.35 18.29
C GLU A 122 -27.92 13.37 17.16
N GLU A 123 -28.50 13.55 15.97
CA GLU A 123 -28.14 12.78 14.77
C GLU A 123 -26.68 13.01 14.35
N ILE A 124 -26.23 14.27 14.32
CA ILE A 124 -24.84 14.62 14.01
C ILE A 124 -23.89 14.02 15.06
N ILE A 125 -24.25 14.08 16.34
CA ILE A 125 -23.46 13.47 17.42
C ILE A 125 -23.35 11.96 17.21
N LYS A 126 -24.44 11.26 16.88
CA LYS A 126 -24.41 9.82 16.63
C LYS A 126 -23.47 9.44 15.49
N TYR A 127 -23.45 10.23 14.41
CA TYR A 127 -22.52 10.05 13.29
C TYR A 127 -21.05 10.13 13.77
N TYR A 128 -20.67 11.21 14.48
CA TYR A 128 -19.28 11.38 14.92
C TYR A 128 -18.87 10.47 16.08
N LEU A 129 -19.82 9.93 16.84
CA LEU A 129 -19.55 8.95 17.90
C LEU A 129 -19.61 7.50 17.41
N ASN A 130 -19.99 7.26 16.15
CA ASN A 130 -20.25 5.93 15.59
C ASN A 130 -21.26 5.12 16.43
N ILE A 131 -22.30 5.78 16.96
CA ILE A 131 -23.25 5.15 17.90
C ILE A 131 -24.36 4.37 17.19
N ASP A 132 -24.71 4.69 15.94
CA ASP A 132 -25.53 3.78 15.14
C ASP A 132 -25.61 4.16 13.66
N SER A 133 -25.18 3.24 12.80
CA SER A 133 -25.82 2.95 11.52
C SER A 133 -25.43 1.51 11.17
N ARG A 134 -26.42 0.63 11.10
CA ARG A 134 -26.29 -0.77 10.63
C ARG A 134 -25.30 -0.86 9.47
N LYS A 135 -24.46 -1.91 9.51
CA LYS A 135 -23.66 -2.46 8.41
C LYS A 135 -24.08 -1.94 7.03
N GLU A 136 -23.19 -1.21 6.35
CA GLU A 136 -22.94 -1.24 4.90
C GLU A 136 -22.21 0.02 4.46
N GLN A 137 -20.90 0.03 4.66
CA GLN A 137 -19.99 0.36 3.56
C GLN A 137 -18.79 -0.54 3.74
N LYS A 138 -18.84 -1.67 3.04
CA LYS A 138 -17.64 -2.37 2.59
C LYS A 138 -16.66 -1.28 2.16
N VAL A 139 -15.58 -1.10 2.92
CA VAL A 139 -14.38 -0.46 2.40
C VAL A 139 -13.84 -1.46 1.37
N ARG A 140 -14.43 -1.42 0.17
CA ARG A 140 -13.86 -1.96 -1.06
C ARG A 140 -12.78 -0.98 -1.48
N PHE A 141 -11.66 -1.01 -0.79
CA PHE A 141 -10.38 -0.54 -1.29
C PHE A 141 -9.35 -1.35 -0.52
N LEU A 142 -9.01 -2.51 -1.06
CA LEU A 142 -7.77 -3.29 -0.89
C LEU A 142 -8.00 -4.62 -1.62
N ASP A 143 -7.94 -4.55 -2.94
CA ASP A 143 -7.38 -5.57 -3.85
C ASP A 143 -6.67 -4.78 -4.97
#